data_AF-X1UA70-F1
#
_entry.id   AF-X1UA70-F1
#
_cell.length_a   1.000
_cell.length_b   1.000
_cell.length_c   1.000
_cell.angle_alpha   90.00
_cell.angle_beta   90.00
_cell.angle_gamma   90.00
#
_symmetry.space_group_name_H-M   'P 1'
#
loop_
_entity.id
_entity.type
_entity.pdbx_description
1 polymer ?
#
loop_
_entity_poly.entity_id
_entity_poly.type
_entity_poly.pdbx_seq_one_letter_code
_entity_poly.pdbx_strand_id
1 'polypeptide(L)'
;FSVAIDGGLATANASAWYNRVAGDSQTDSGFNLIIYAFAGSPASYLTQLINGTWLDSSSGGVITGGDAARWEQGSTSLLLPAGTDFLSLRIMAVENIFNDGTMPEFDGHYADATYLDIDVIPEPATLGLLLVGGLAMLRRRQ
;
A
#
# COMPACT_ATOMS: atom_id res chain seq x y z
N PHE A 1 17.31 -1.31 -4.15
CA PHE A 1 16.27 -0.63 -3.35
C PHE A 1 16.76 -0.22 -1.97
N SER A 2 17.55 -1.01 -1.22
CA SER A 2 18.02 -0.65 0.14
C SER A 2 18.60 0.77 0.25
N VAL A 3 19.54 1.15 -0.61
CA VAL A 3 20.11 2.52 -0.61
C VAL A 3 19.04 3.60 -0.78
N ALA A 4 18.05 3.36 -1.65
CA ALA A 4 16.95 4.31 -1.86
C ALA A 4 15.96 4.35 -0.69
N ILE A 5 15.70 3.20 -0.06
CA ILE A 5 14.86 3.10 1.15
C ILE A 5 15.55 3.83 2.31
N ASP A 6 16.81 3.53 2.57
CA ASP A 6 17.59 4.13 3.66
C ASP A 6 17.82 5.63 3.43
N GLY A 7 17.86 6.06 2.16
CA GLY A 7 17.91 7.46 1.76
C GLY A 7 16.57 8.21 1.81
N GLY A 8 15.45 7.53 2.10
CA GLY A 8 14.11 8.14 2.13
C GLY A 8 13.59 8.52 0.75
N LEU A 9 13.92 7.73 -0.27
CA LEU A 9 13.62 7.99 -1.69
C LEU A 9 12.73 6.92 -2.33
N ALA A 10 12.33 5.91 -1.56
CA ALA A 10 11.47 4.84 -2.04
C ALA A 10 10.05 5.00 -1.47
N THR A 11 9.05 4.91 -2.33
CA THR A 11 7.64 4.99 -1.97
C THR A 11 6.94 3.71 -2.42
N ALA A 12 6.22 3.05 -1.51
CA ALA A 12 5.32 1.95 -1.85
C ALA A 12 3.92 2.48 -2.15
N ASN A 13 3.37 2.10 -3.30
CA ASN A 13 2.04 2.47 -3.75
C ASN A 13 1.19 1.21 -3.87
N ALA A 14 0.01 1.20 -3.25
CA ALA A 14 -0.90 0.07 -3.32
C ALA A 14 -2.31 0.47 -3.70
N SER A 15 -3.01 -0.41 -4.40
CA SER A 15 -4.44 -0.28 -4.66
C SER A 15 -5.14 -1.63 -4.75
N ALA A 16 -6.44 -1.64 -4.54
CA ALA A 16 -7.31 -2.78 -4.82
C ALA A 16 -8.70 -2.26 -5.19
N TRP A 17 -9.41 -3.05 -5.99
CA TRP A 17 -10.82 -2.82 -6.31
C TRP A 17 -11.68 -3.66 -5.39
N TYR A 18 -12.75 -3.06 -4.88
CA TYR A 18 -13.66 -3.64 -3.90
C TYR A 18 -15.08 -3.67 -4.42
N ASN A 19 -15.82 -4.72 -4.06
CA ASN A 19 -17.24 -4.86 -4.34
C ASN A 19 -17.86 -5.76 -3.28
N ARG A 20 -19.17 -5.65 -3.09
CA ARG A 20 -19.94 -6.55 -2.24
C ARG A 20 -21.29 -6.85 -2.88
N VAL A 21 -21.90 -7.99 -2.53
CA VAL A 21 -23.27 -8.24 -2.98
C VAL A 21 -24.24 -7.23 -2.34
N ALA A 22 -25.41 -7.07 -2.95
CA ALA A 22 -26.52 -6.39 -2.32
C ALA A 22 -26.93 -7.18 -1.07
N GLY A 23 -26.55 -6.66 0.10
CA GLY A 23 -26.88 -7.23 1.40
C GLY A 23 -28.17 -6.66 1.99
N ASP A 24 -28.33 -6.76 3.31
CA ASP A 24 -29.44 -6.17 4.05
C ASP A 24 -29.03 -4.86 4.77
N SER A 25 -29.85 -4.41 5.72
CA SER A 25 -29.56 -3.19 6.49
C SER A 25 -28.40 -3.33 7.47
N GLN A 26 -27.92 -4.55 7.72
CA GLN A 26 -26.82 -4.87 8.62
C GLN A 26 -25.51 -5.10 7.87
N THR A 27 -25.57 -5.43 6.58
CA THR A 27 -24.36 -5.71 5.79
C THR A 27 -23.39 -4.54 5.74
N ASP A 28 -22.15 -4.81 6.13
CA ASP A 28 -21.09 -3.82 6.12
C ASP A 28 -20.67 -3.40 4.71
N SER A 29 -20.25 -2.15 4.61
CA SER A 29 -19.88 -1.50 3.35
C SER A 29 -18.41 -1.10 3.30
N GLY A 30 -17.71 -1.12 4.44
CA GLY A 30 -16.34 -0.65 4.58
C GLY A 30 -15.29 -1.66 4.13
N PHE A 31 -14.29 -1.17 3.43
CA PHE A 31 -13.05 -1.88 3.12
C PHE A 31 -11.85 -1.03 3.47
N ASN A 32 -10.73 -1.68 3.77
CA ASN A 32 -9.47 -1.01 4.03
C ASN A 32 -8.29 -1.75 3.38
N LEU A 33 -7.34 -0.95 2.88
CA LEU A 33 -6.06 -1.34 2.35
C LEU A 33 -4.98 -0.74 3.26
N ILE A 34 -4.07 -1.55 3.79
CA ILE A 34 -2.98 -1.07 4.64
C ILE A 34 -1.65 -1.61 4.14
N ILE A 35 -0.68 -0.71 3.93
CA ILE A 35 0.73 -1.05 3.76
C ILE A 35 1.39 -0.93 5.13
N TYR A 36 2.12 -1.97 5.54
CA TYR A 36 3.01 -1.93 6.70
C TYR A 36 4.46 -2.13 6.25
N ALA A 37 5.38 -1.34 6.79
CA ALA A 37 6.82 -1.52 6.64
C ALA A 37 7.41 -2.18 7.90
N PHE A 38 8.25 -3.19 7.74
CA PHE A 38 8.86 -3.92 8.84
C PHE A 38 10.37 -4.02 8.69
N ALA A 39 11.06 -4.12 9.83
CA ALA A 39 12.45 -4.53 9.90
C ALA A 39 12.57 -6.05 10.16
N GLY A 40 13.71 -6.62 9.79
CA GLY A 40 14.08 -8.02 9.99
C GLY A 40 13.50 -8.97 8.95
N SER A 41 13.19 -10.20 9.40
CA SER A 41 12.76 -11.27 8.50
C SER A 41 11.23 -11.29 8.35
N PRO A 42 10.69 -11.57 7.14
CA PRO A 42 9.25 -11.87 6.96
C PRO A 42 8.72 -12.97 7.88
N ALA A 43 9.59 -13.87 8.37
CA ALA A 43 9.21 -14.91 9.33
C ALA A 43 8.71 -14.35 10.68
N SER A 44 9.08 -13.13 11.06
CA SER A 44 8.59 -12.47 12.28
C SER A 44 7.32 -11.64 12.05
N TYR A 45 6.78 -11.60 10.82
CA TYR A 45 5.60 -10.81 10.44
C TYR A 45 4.45 -10.94 11.45
N LEU A 46 4.00 -12.15 11.77
CA LEU A 46 2.86 -12.35 12.66
C LEU A 46 3.12 -11.81 14.06
N THR A 47 4.31 -12.03 14.61
CA THR A 47 4.69 -11.50 15.93
C THR A 47 4.75 -9.97 15.92
N GLN A 48 5.34 -9.38 14.89
CA GLN A 48 5.44 -7.92 14.77
C GLN A 48 4.06 -7.26 14.59
N LEU A 49 3.19 -7.87 13.78
CA LEU A 49 1.83 -7.39 13.57
C LEU A 49 1.01 -7.42 14.87
N ILE A 50 1.05 -8.54 15.60
CA ILE A 50 0.31 -8.70 16.87
C ILE A 50 0.82 -7.70 17.92
N ASN A 51 2.13 -7.51 17.99
CA ASN A 51 2.76 -6.65 19.00
C ASN A 51 2.79 -5.16 18.62
N GLY A 52 2.37 -4.79 17.40
CA GLY A 52 2.38 -3.39 16.97
C GLY A 52 3.78 -2.83 16.68
N THR A 53 4.73 -3.66 16.24
CA THR A 53 6.16 -3.27 16.10
C THR A 53 6.61 -3.07 14.66
N TRP A 54 5.70 -2.72 13.74
CA TRP A 54 6.08 -2.25 12.41
C TRP A 54 6.79 -0.89 12.48
N LEU A 55 7.58 -0.55 11.45
CA LEU A 55 8.30 0.72 11.36
C LEU A 55 7.36 1.89 11.04
N ASP A 56 6.49 1.69 10.05
CA ASP A 56 5.48 2.67 9.64
C ASP A 56 4.33 1.97 8.89
N SER A 57 3.22 2.66 8.72
CA SER A 57 2.06 2.16 7.98
C SER A 57 1.25 3.27 7.33
N SER A 58 0.64 2.97 6.19
CA SER A 58 -0.32 3.86 5.54
C SER A 58 -1.58 3.09 5.17
N SER A 59 -2.74 3.76 5.26
CA SER A 59 -4.04 3.13 5.01
C SER A 59 -4.87 3.91 3.99
N GLY A 60 -5.77 3.21 3.30
CA GLY A 60 -6.72 3.77 2.35
C GLY A 60 -7.98 2.93 2.32
N GLY A 61 -9.11 3.53 2.67
CA GLY A 61 -10.39 2.84 2.76
C GLY A 61 -11.40 3.30 1.71
N VAL A 62 -12.40 2.46 1.46
CA VAL A 62 -13.57 2.79 0.63
C VAL A 62 -14.86 2.29 1.26
N ILE A 63 -15.96 2.96 0.93
CA ILE A 63 -17.32 2.52 1.24
C ILE A 63 -17.97 2.08 -0.06
N THR A 64 -18.55 0.88 -0.05
CA THR A 64 -19.14 0.26 -1.24
C THR A 64 -20.67 0.35 -1.27
N GLY A 65 -21.22 0.61 -2.46
CA GLY A 65 -22.66 0.82 -2.64
C GLY A 65 -23.54 -0.44 -2.58
N GLY A 66 -22.96 -1.65 -2.68
CA GLY A 66 -23.71 -2.91 -2.75
C GLY A 66 -24.35 -3.19 -4.12
N ASP A 67 -23.91 -2.48 -5.16
CA ASP A 67 -24.25 -2.79 -6.55
C ASP A 67 -23.18 -3.72 -7.13
N ALA A 68 -23.56 -4.98 -7.40
CA ALA A 68 -22.64 -5.98 -7.92
C ALA A 68 -22.01 -5.60 -9.29
N ALA A 69 -22.60 -4.66 -10.04
CA ALA A 69 -22.04 -4.16 -11.28
C ALA A 69 -20.98 -3.05 -11.10
N ARG A 70 -20.83 -2.51 -9.88
CA ARG A 70 -19.96 -1.37 -9.58
C ARG A 70 -18.86 -1.76 -8.60
N TRP A 71 -17.62 -1.47 -8.98
CA TRP A 71 -16.45 -1.64 -8.13
C TRP A 71 -15.92 -0.27 -7.68
N GLU A 72 -15.49 -0.16 -6.42
CA GLU A 72 -14.81 1.01 -5.89
C GLU A 72 -13.32 0.73 -5.64
N GLN A 73 -12.45 1.65 -6.04
CA GLN A 73 -11.00 1.48 -5.85
C GLN A 73 -10.53 2.17 -4.56
N GLY A 74 -9.87 1.40 -3.69
CA GLY A 74 -9.09 1.94 -2.57
C GLY A 74 -7.61 2.00 -2.94
N SER A 75 -6.92 3.05 -2.50
CA SER A 75 -5.49 3.22 -2.74
C SER A 75 -4.81 3.90 -1.56
N THR A 76 -3.53 3.58 -1.35
CA THR A 76 -2.70 4.25 -0.35
C THR A 76 -1.23 4.27 -0.80
N SER A 77 -0.45 5.14 -0.16
CA SER A 77 0.97 5.34 -0.45
C SER A 77 1.75 5.48 0.86
N LEU A 78 2.94 4.89 0.92
CA LEU A 78 3.82 4.92 2.08
C LEU A 78 5.25 5.26 1.63
N LEU A 79 5.80 6.37 2.12
CA LEU A 79 7.24 6.62 2.03
C LEU A 79 7.94 5.59 2.93
N LEU A 80 8.84 4.79 2.35
CA LEU A 80 9.45 3.69 3.09
C LEU A 80 10.48 4.21 4.09
N PRO A 81 10.32 3.94 5.40
CA PRO A 81 11.30 4.35 6.40
C PRO A 81 12.61 3.57 6.23
N ALA A 82 13.72 4.18 6.62
CA ALA A 82 15.02 3.52 6.66
C ALA A 82 14.98 2.24 7.51
N GLY A 83 15.71 1.21 7.09
CA GLY A 83 15.68 -0.11 7.73
C GLY A 83 14.44 -0.96 7.40
N THR A 84 13.62 -0.55 6.41
CA THR A 84 12.58 -1.43 5.87
C THR A 84 13.21 -2.62 5.14
N ASP A 85 13.00 -3.81 5.69
CA ASP A 85 13.46 -5.07 5.11
C ASP A 85 12.35 -5.80 4.33
N PHE A 86 11.08 -5.64 4.76
CA PHE A 86 9.94 -6.18 4.04
C PHE A 86 8.65 -5.37 4.26
N LEU A 87 7.71 -5.54 3.32
CA LEU A 87 6.38 -4.95 3.38
C LEU A 87 5.33 -6.04 3.60
N SER A 88 4.22 -5.69 4.22
CA SER A 88 2.98 -6.47 4.13
C SER A 88 1.85 -5.59 3.61
N LEU A 89 0.99 -6.18 2.77
CA LEU A 89 -0.25 -5.57 2.32
C LEU A 89 -1.42 -6.27 3.01
N ARG A 90 -2.23 -5.52 3.74
CA ARG A 90 -3.44 -6.02 4.39
C ARG A 90 -4.67 -5.50 3.65
N ILE A 91 -5.53 -6.43 3.24
CA ILE A 91 -6.77 -6.16 2.53
C ILE A 91 -7.89 -6.76 3.38
N MET A 92 -8.88 -5.96 3.77
CA MET A 92 -9.94 -6.41 4.66
C MET A 92 -11.25 -5.66 4.46
N ALA A 93 -12.36 -6.36 4.69
CA ALA A 93 -13.63 -5.73 5.02
C ALA A 93 -13.58 -5.23 6.47
N VAL A 94 -14.37 -4.20 6.79
CA VAL A 94 -14.39 -3.55 8.10
C VAL A 94 -15.85 -3.36 8.54
N GLU A 95 -16.14 -3.76 9.77
CA GLU A 95 -17.42 -3.48 10.43
C GLU A 95 -17.61 -1.96 10.56
N ASN A 96 -18.68 -1.44 9.96
CA ASN A 96 -18.95 -0.01 9.89
C ASN A 96 -20.43 0.35 9.95
N ILE A 97 -21.35 -0.62 9.93
CA ILE A 97 -22.79 -0.37 10.07
C ILE A 97 -23.26 -0.74 11.48
N PHE A 98 -23.15 -2.01 11.86
CA PHE A 98 -23.24 -2.46 13.25
C PHE A 98 -21.85 -2.94 13.66
N ASN A 99 -21.44 -2.62 14.87
CA ASN A 99 -20.13 -3.00 15.37
C ASN A 99 -20.38 -3.80 16.64
N ASP A 100 -20.76 -5.06 16.43
CA ASP A 100 -21.12 -5.98 17.50
C ASP A 100 -20.57 -7.41 17.24
N GLY A 101 -20.82 -8.33 18.15
CA GLY A 101 -20.28 -9.69 18.08
C GLY A 101 -21.15 -10.67 17.29
N THR A 102 -22.18 -10.20 16.62
CA THR A 102 -23.21 -11.01 15.96
C THR A 102 -22.81 -11.25 14.50
N MET A 103 -22.95 -12.48 14.03
CA MET A 103 -22.56 -12.88 12.67
C MET A 103 -23.75 -13.50 11.94
N PRO A 104 -23.81 -13.41 10.60
CA PRO A 104 -22.85 -12.76 9.70
C PRO A 104 -23.22 -11.31 9.33
N GLU A 105 -22.24 -10.41 9.31
CA GLU A 105 -22.37 -9.02 8.78
C GLU A 105 -21.57 -8.82 7.47
N PHE A 106 -20.72 -9.79 7.12
CA PHE A 106 -19.93 -9.82 5.89
C PHE A 106 -20.57 -10.70 4.81
N ASP A 107 -21.65 -10.19 4.20
CA ASP A 107 -22.36 -10.87 3.13
C ASP A 107 -21.70 -10.65 1.77
N GLY A 108 -20.64 -11.41 1.48
CA GLY A 108 -20.04 -11.48 0.15
C GLY A 108 -19.24 -10.25 -0.24
N HIS A 109 -18.11 -10.04 0.45
CA HIS A 109 -17.11 -9.00 0.19
C HIS A 109 -16.01 -9.51 -0.73
N TYR A 110 -15.73 -8.78 -1.80
CA TYR A 110 -14.73 -9.14 -2.81
C TYR A 110 -13.67 -8.06 -2.91
N ALA A 111 -12.44 -8.49 -3.12
CA ALA A 111 -11.32 -7.64 -3.52
C ALA A 111 -10.65 -8.26 -4.76
N ASP A 112 -10.35 -7.43 -5.76
CA ASP A 112 -9.70 -7.86 -7.01
C ASP A 112 -8.74 -6.80 -7.54
N ALA A 113 -7.96 -7.16 -8.57
CA ALA A 113 -6.97 -6.31 -9.23
C ALA A 113 -6.06 -5.59 -8.22
N THR A 114 -5.62 -6.36 -7.20
CA THR A 114 -4.70 -5.87 -6.18
C THR A 114 -3.34 -5.56 -6.81
N TYR A 115 -2.82 -4.40 -6.49
CA TYR A 115 -1.55 -3.90 -6.97
C TYR A 115 -0.70 -3.39 -5.82
N LEU A 116 0.60 -3.68 -5.87
CA LEU A 116 1.63 -3.11 -5.02
C LEU A 116 2.87 -2.86 -5.88
N ASP A 117 3.42 -1.67 -5.78
CA ASP A 117 4.62 -1.26 -6.51
C ASP A 117 5.50 -0.37 -5.65
N ILE A 118 6.79 -0.34 -5.97
CA ILE A 118 7.79 0.44 -5.25
C ILE A 118 8.49 1.35 -6.25
N ASP A 119 8.18 2.63 -6.13
CA ASP A 119 8.81 3.69 -6.90
C ASP A 119 10.05 4.21 -6.19
N VAL A 120 11.14 4.40 -6.92
CA VAL A 120 12.35 5.08 -6.41
C VAL A 120 12.49 6.40 -7.12
N ILE A 121 12.50 7.49 -6.36
CA ILE A 121 12.79 8.82 -6.87
C ILE A 121 14.32 8.94 -6.99
N PRO A 122 14.90 9.14 -8.20
CA PRO A 122 16.33 9.35 -8.34
C PRO A 122 16.78 10.59 -7.58
N GLU A 123 17.93 10.53 -6.90
CA GLU A 123 18.47 11.73 -6.27
C GLU A 123 18.74 12.83 -7.32
N PRO A 124 18.44 14.10 -7.01
CA PRO A 124 18.69 15.23 -7.91
C PRO A 124 20.13 15.29 -8.42
N ALA A 125 21.10 14.86 -7.60
CA ALA A 125 22.52 14.85 -7.96
C ALA A 125 22.84 13.86 -9.10
N THR A 126 22.14 12.73 -9.19
CA THR A 126 22.34 11.75 -10.27
C THR A 126 21.85 12.31 -11.61
N LEU A 127 20.73 13.03 -11.62
CA LEU A 127 20.24 13.76 -12.79
C LEU A 127 21.21 14.88 -13.19
N GLY A 128 21.72 15.62 -12.22
CA GLY A 128 22.74 16.65 -12.45
C GLY A 128 24.04 16.09 -13.04
N LEU A 129 24.54 14.96 -12.53
CA LEU A 129 25.77 14.32 -13.02
C LEU A 129 25.62 13.76 -14.44
N LEU A 130 24.46 13.19 -14.78
CA LEU A 130 24.14 12.73 -16.13
C LEU A 130 24.10 13.89 -17.13
N LEU A 131 23.50 15.02 -16.75
CA LEU A 131 23.44 16.21 -17.61
C LEU A 131 24.82 16.85 -17.81
N VAL A 132 25.62 16.97 -16.73
CA VAL A 132 26.98 17.55 -16.80
C VAL A 132 27.95 16.61 -17.52
N GLY A 133 27.87 15.30 -17.27
CA GLY A 133 28.71 14.29 -17.93
C GLY A 133 28.43 14.16 -19.43
N GLY A 134 27.14 14.20 -19.84
CA GLY A 134 26.75 14.18 -21.26
C GLY A 134 27.25 15.41 -22.03
N LEU A 135 27.16 16.59 -21.43
CA LEU A 135 27.70 17.83 -22.01
C LEU A 135 29.23 17.81 -22.13
N ALA A 136 29.94 17.23 -21.15
CA ALA A 136 31.39 17.11 -21.20
C ALA A 136 31.89 16.16 -22.30
N MET A 137 31.13 15.10 -22.63
CA MET A 137 31.49 14.18 -23.73
C MET A 137 31.20 14.77 -25.11
N LEU A 138 30.14 15.57 -25.27
CA LEU A 138 29.83 16.28 -26.52
C LEU A 138 30.90 17.33 -26.88
N ARG A 139 31.54 17.93 -25.88
CA ARG A 139 32.54 18.99 -26.07
C ARG A 139 33.92 18.49 -26.48
N ARG A 140 34.18 17.18 -26.42
CA ARG A 140 35.49 16.57 -26.74
C ARG A 140 35.60 16.05 -28.19
N ARG A 141 34.57 16.27 -29.02
CA ARG A 141 34.50 15.82 -30.43
C ARG A 141 34.61 16.96 -31.46
N GLN A 142 35.20 18.10 -31.09
CA GLN A 142 35.59 19.15 -32.04
C GLN A 142 37.10 19.32 -32.06
#